data_AF-A0A1R1HZ75-F1
#
_entry.id   AF-A0A1R1HZ75-F1
#
_cell.length_a   1.000
_cell.length_b   1.000
_cell.length_c   1.000
_cell.angle_alpha   90.00
_cell.angle_beta   90.00
_cell.angle_gamma   90.00
#
_symmetry.space_group_name_H-M   'P 1'
#
loop_
_entity.id
_entity.type
_entity.pdbx_description
1 polymer ?
#
loop_
_entity_poly.entity_id
_entity_poly.type
_entity_poly.pdbx_seq_one_letter_code
_entity_poly.pdbx_strand_id
1 'polypeptide(L)'
;MLKAIYLQLGAAVITAIVAGAMVGTRGVVSVGFAALAAILPNLFFALRLTMLKNRPGASYAASFFIGEFLKIAATIGILAIAIKGYPAMHWPSLLIGLAIVLHAGFLAFWKK
;
A
#
# COMPACT_ATOMS: atom_id res chain seq x y z
N MET A 1 -3.32 -7.67 -11.51
CA MET A 1 -2.83 -6.84 -10.37
C MET A 1 -3.86 -5.84 -9.86
N LEU A 2 -4.73 -5.26 -10.71
CA LEU A 2 -5.78 -4.32 -10.26
C LEU A 2 -6.73 -4.90 -9.19
N LYS A 3 -7.08 -6.20 -9.27
CA LYS A 3 -7.85 -6.90 -8.22
C LYS A 3 -7.24 -6.76 -6.82
N ALA A 4 -5.90 -6.82 -6.71
CA ALA A 4 -5.22 -6.63 -5.43
C ALA A 4 -5.43 -5.21 -4.90
N ILE A 5 -5.36 -4.20 -5.77
CA ILE A 5 -5.56 -2.80 -5.39
C ILE A 5 -6.98 -2.55 -4.87
N TYR A 6 -8.00 -3.12 -5.52
CA TYR A 6 -9.38 -3.03 -5.02
C TYR A 6 -9.55 -3.66 -3.64
N LEU A 7 -8.91 -4.81 -3.39
CA LEU A 7 -8.94 -5.46 -2.08
C LEU A 7 -8.18 -4.64 -1.03
N GLN A 8 -7.05 -4.05 -1.38
CA GLN A 8 -6.31 -3.13 -0.51
C GLN A 8 -7.14 -1.89 -0.16
N LEU A 9 -7.86 -1.31 -1.13
CA LEU A 9 -8.76 -0.18 -0.90
C LEU A 9 -9.92 -0.56 0.04
N GLY A 10 -10.56 -1.71 -0.20
CA GLY A 10 -11.63 -2.19 0.68
C GLY A 10 -11.14 -2.42 2.11
N ALA A 11 -9.98 -3.07 2.27
CA ALA A 11 -9.37 -3.30 3.56
C ALA A 11 -8.96 -1.99 4.26
N ALA A 12 -8.46 -1.00 3.51
CA ALA A 12 -8.13 0.31 4.04
C ALA A 12 -9.36 1.03 4.60
N VAL A 13 -10.48 1.01 3.86
CA VAL A 13 -11.75 1.64 4.30
C VAL A 13 -12.26 0.97 5.58
N ILE A 14 -12.34 -0.36 5.60
CA ILE A 14 -12.81 -1.10 6.78
C ILE A 14 -11.91 -0.81 7.98
N THR A 15 -10.59 -0.87 7.80
CA THR A 15 -9.63 -0.65 8.89
C THR A 15 -9.68 0.80 9.39
N ALA A 16 -9.88 1.78 8.51
CA ALA A 16 -10.00 3.19 8.87
C ALA A 16 -11.27 3.45 9.69
N ILE A 17 -12.40 2.82 9.33
CA ILE A 17 -13.65 2.91 10.10
C ILE A 17 -13.45 2.31 11.50
N VAL A 18 -12.86 1.12 11.59
CA VAL A 18 -12.62 0.45 12.89
C VAL A 18 -11.65 1.28 13.75
N ALA A 19 -10.54 1.74 13.18
CA ALA A 19 -9.58 2.59 13.90
C ALA A 19 -10.19 3.93 14.31
N GLY A 20 -11.07 4.51 13.49
CA GLY A 20 -11.83 5.71 13.80
C GLY A 20 -12.80 5.52 14.95
N ALA A 21 -13.50 4.39 15.00
CA ALA A 21 -14.40 4.06 16.10
C ALA A 21 -13.66 3.86 17.43
N MET A 22 -12.45 3.29 17.41
CA MET A 22 -11.69 2.97 18.63
C MET A 22 -10.80 4.12 19.13
N VAL A 23 -10.17 4.86 18.20
CA VAL A 23 -9.10 5.84 18.51
C VAL A 23 -9.48 7.26 18.05
N GLY A 24 -10.61 7.42 17.37
CA GLY A 24 -11.05 8.70 16.83
C GLY A 24 -10.27 9.11 15.58
N THR A 25 -10.26 10.42 15.31
CA THR A 25 -9.67 11.02 14.10
C THR A 25 -8.20 10.65 13.90
N ARG A 26 -7.43 10.51 15.00
CA ARG A 26 -6.02 10.08 14.97
C ARG A 26 -5.87 8.69 14.38
N GLY A 27 -6.79 7.77 14.69
CA GLY A 27 -6.80 6.42 14.16
C GLY A 27 -7.06 6.41 12.65
N VAL A 28 -8.07 7.16 12.20
CA VAL A 28 -8.41 7.30 10.77
C VAL A 28 -7.24 7.84 9.97
N VAL A 29 -6.62 8.94 10.44
CA VAL A 29 -5.49 9.58 9.77
C VAL A 29 -4.29 8.63 9.71
N SER A 30 -4.00 7.93 10.80
CA SER A 30 -2.88 6.97 10.85
C SER A 30 -3.09 5.81 9.87
N VAL A 31 -4.29 5.23 9.82
CA VAL A 31 -4.62 4.19 8.83
C VAL A 31 -4.60 4.74 7.42
N GLY A 32 -5.02 5.99 7.20
CA GLY A 32 -4.95 6.66 5.90
C GLY A 32 -3.52 6.71 5.37
N PHE A 33 -2.55 7.12 6.19
CA PHE A 33 -1.14 7.11 5.80
C PHE A 33 -0.59 5.70 5.57
N ALA A 34 -1.00 4.73 6.38
CA ALA A 34 -0.64 3.33 6.15
C ALA A 34 -1.18 2.80 4.81
N ALA A 35 -2.42 3.12 4.49
CA ALA A 35 -3.06 2.74 3.25
C ALA A 35 -2.37 3.37 2.04
N LEU A 36 -2.02 4.66 2.12
CA LEU A 36 -1.25 5.35 1.08
C LEU A 36 0.13 4.71 0.88
N ALA A 37 0.85 4.42 1.97
CA ALA A 37 2.14 3.77 1.92
C ALA A 37 2.10 2.37 1.30
N ALA A 38 0.98 1.65 1.44
CA ALA A 38 0.80 0.32 0.85
C ALA A 38 0.28 0.34 -0.60
N ILE A 39 -0.71 1.19 -0.90
CA ILE A 39 -1.46 1.18 -2.16
C ILE A 39 -0.70 1.93 -3.26
N LEU A 40 -0.16 3.11 -2.96
CA LEU A 40 0.44 3.98 -3.98
C LEU A 40 1.63 3.30 -4.67
N PRO A 41 2.60 2.70 -3.94
CA PRO A 41 3.72 2.01 -4.55
C PRO A 41 3.29 0.76 -5.32
N ASN A 42 2.28 0.04 -4.84
CA ASN A 42 1.71 -1.13 -5.52
C ASN A 42 0.99 -0.75 -6.82
N LEU A 43 0.27 0.36 -6.84
CA LEU A 43 -0.38 0.89 -8.04
C LEU A 43 0.66 1.28 -9.10
N PHE A 44 1.69 2.03 -8.70
CA PHE A 44 2.74 2.45 -9.64
C PHE A 44 3.45 1.24 -10.26
N PHE A 45 3.75 0.23 -9.44
CA PHE A 45 4.32 -1.03 -9.91
C PHE A 45 3.41 -1.78 -10.88
N ALA A 46 2.11 -1.89 -10.57
CA ALA A 46 1.13 -2.54 -11.43
C ALA A 46 0.98 -1.82 -12.79
N LEU A 47 0.97 -0.48 -12.79
CA LEU A 47 0.93 0.33 -14.00
C LEU A 47 2.19 0.12 -14.85
N ARG A 48 3.37 0.19 -14.23
CA ARG A 48 4.65 -0.02 -14.92
C ARG A 48 4.70 -1.40 -15.58
N LEU A 49 4.32 -2.48 -14.88
CA LEU A 49 4.28 -3.83 -15.45
C LEU A 49 3.27 -3.94 -16.60
N THR A 50 2.12 -3.28 -16.50
CA THR A 50 1.12 -3.28 -17.57
C THR A 50 1.63 -2.58 -18.83
N MET A 51 2.37 -1.47 -18.67
CA MET A 51 3.02 -0.77 -19.78
C MET A 51 4.16 -1.60 -20.41
N LEU A 52 4.92 -2.34 -19.60
CA LEU A 52 6.01 -3.20 -20.06
C LEU A 52 5.53 -4.44 -20.81
N LYS A 53 4.32 -4.95 -20.50
CA LYS A 53 3.73 -6.12 -21.19
C LYS A 53 3.67 -5.95 -22.71
N ASN A 54 3.52 -4.72 -23.19
CA ASN A 54 3.35 -4.42 -24.62
C ASN A 54 4.69 -4.10 -25.34
N ARG A 55 5.85 -4.22 -24.67
CA ARG A 55 7.16 -3.94 -25.25
C ARG A 55 7.96 -5.24 -25.51
N PRO A 56 8.10 -5.69 -26.78
CA PRO A 56 8.96 -6.82 -27.11
C PRO A 56 10.44 -6.42 -26.93
N GLY A 57 11.20 -7.19 -26.14
CA GLY A 57 12.65 -7.01 -25.94
C GLY A 57 13.11 -6.48 -24.57
N ALA A 58 12.19 -6.08 -23.68
CA ALA A 58 12.56 -5.68 -22.32
C ALA A 58 12.84 -6.91 -21.43
N SER A 59 13.94 -6.89 -20.67
CA SER A 59 14.18 -7.90 -19.63
C SER A 59 13.12 -7.74 -18.53
N TYR A 60 12.11 -8.60 -18.58
CA TYR A 60 10.96 -8.59 -17.66
C TYR A 60 11.41 -8.82 -16.21
N ALA A 61 12.40 -9.69 -16.00
CA ALA A 61 12.97 -9.98 -14.68
C ALA A 61 13.68 -8.77 -14.06
N ALA A 62 14.61 -8.13 -14.79
CA ALA A 62 15.30 -6.94 -14.29
C ALA A 62 14.32 -5.79 -14.00
N SER A 63 13.33 -5.62 -14.87
CA SER A 63 12.28 -4.61 -14.67
C SER A 63 11.44 -4.89 -13.43
N PHE A 64 11.10 -6.15 -13.16
CA PHE A 64 10.38 -6.56 -11.95
C PHE A 64 11.17 -6.21 -10.68
N PHE A 65 12.44 -6.62 -10.58
CA PHE A 65 13.26 -6.34 -9.39
C PHE A 65 13.45 -4.86 -9.10
N ILE A 66 13.73 -4.05 -10.13
CA ILE A 66 13.83 -2.59 -9.97
C ILE A 66 12.51 -2.01 -9.47
N GLY A 67 11.38 -2.55 -9.93
CA GLY A 67 10.06 -2.10 -9.52
C GLY A 67 9.74 -2.43 -8.06
N GLU A 68 10.11 -3.63 -7.62
CA GLU A 68 9.97 -4.05 -6.22
C GLU A 68 10.86 -3.21 -5.30
N PHE A 69 12.11 -2.94 -5.69
CA PHE A 69 12.99 -2.09 -4.90
C PHE A 69 12.45 -0.67 -4.77
N LEU A 70 11.99 -0.08 -5.88
CA LEU A 70 11.38 1.25 -5.87
C LEU A 70 10.10 1.29 -5.01
N LYS A 71 9.33 0.21 -5.02
CA LYS A 71 8.12 0.08 -4.21
C LYS A 71 8.44 0.12 -2.72
N ILE A 72 9.45 -0.63 -2.28
CA ILE A 72 9.90 -0.65 -0.88
C ILE A 72 10.42 0.75 -0.50
N ALA A 73 11.27 1.35 -1.34
CA ALA A 73 11.79 2.70 -1.10
C ALA A 73 10.67 3.74 -1.00
N ALA A 74 9.67 3.67 -1.87
CA ALA A 74 8.50 4.55 -1.84
C ALA A 74 7.64 4.34 -0.59
N THR A 75 7.45 3.10 -0.16
CA THR A 75 6.72 2.78 1.08
C THR A 75 7.41 3.42 2.29
N ILE A 76 8.72 3.23 2.41
CA ILE A 76 9.53 3.81 3.49
C ILE A 76 9.51 5.33 3.42
N GLY A 77 9.66 5.91 2.22
CA GLY A 77 9.63 7.35 2.00
C GLY A 77 8.30 7.99 2.41
N ILE A 78 7.17 7.40 2.00
CA ILE A 78 5.83 7.87 2.38
C ILE A 78 5.64 7.81 3.90
N LEU A 79 6.04 6.70 4.54
CA LEU A 79 5.94 6.57 5.99
C LEU A 79 6.81 7.58 6.73
N ALA A 80 8.06 7.80 6.28
CA ALA A 80 8.96 8.78 6.87
C ALA A 80 8.40 10.20 6.78
N ILE A 81 7.84 10.58 5.61
CA ILE A 81 7.16 11.87 5.43
C ILE A 81 5.94 11.98 6.34
N ALA A 82 5.13 10.93 6.45
CA ALA A 82 3.92 10.90 7.27
C ALA A 82 4.23 11.05 8.77
N ILE A 83 5.22 10.31 9.28
CA ILE A 83 5.65 10.37 10.68
C ILE A 83 6.21 11.74 11.02
N LYS A 84 7.01 12.34 10.12
CA LYS A 84 7.56 13.68 10.31
C LYS A 84 6.48 14.77 10.23
N GLY A 85 5.51 14.60 9.34
CA GLY A 85 4.43 15.57 9.11
C GLY A 85 3.30 15.52 10.14
N TYR A 86 3.09 14.39 10.82
CA TYR A 86 2.04 14.23 11.82
C TYR A 86 2.57 13.59 13.11
N PRO A 87 3.22 14.37 14.00
CA PRO A 87 3.81 13.84 15.24
C PRO A 87 2.80 13.21 16.20
N ALA A 88 1.52 13.62 16.12
CA ALA A 88 0.43 13.06 16.92
C ALA A 88 -0.10 11.70 16.41
N MET A 89 0.61 11.06 15.47
CA MET A 89 0.21 9.79 14.87
C MET A 89 0.00 8.69 15.90
N HIS A 90 -1.06 7.91 15.70
CA HIS A 90 -1.31 6.73 16.51
C HIS A 90 -0.61 5.54 15.87
N TRP A 91 0.59 5.25 16.37
CA TRP A 91 1.46 4.18 15.89
C TRP A 91 0.78 2.81 15.77
N PRO A 92 -0.01 2.33 16.76
CA PRO A 92 -0.69 1.04 16.62
C PRO A 92 -1.65 1.01 15.43
N SER A 93 -2.42 2.09 15.20
CA SER A 93 -3.34 2.16 14.07
C SER A 93 -2.60 2.23 12.73
N LEU A 94 -1.47 2.93 12.67
CA LEU A 94 -0.60 2.95 11.49
C LEU A 94 -0.09 1.53 11.16
N LEU A 95 0.50 0.84 12.13
CA LEU A 95 1.11 -0.47 11.92
C LEU A 95 0.08 -1.56 11.59
N ILE A 96 -1.05 -1.58 12.31
CA ILE A 96 -2.15 -2.51 12.04
C ILE A 96 -2.76 -2.22 10.66
N GLY A 97 -3.00 -0.94 10.35
CA GLY A 97 -3.45 -0.51 9.03
C GLY A 97 -2.52 -0.99 7.93
N LEU A 98 -1.21 -0.83 8.13
CA LEU A 98 -0.19 -1.22 7.14
C LEU A 98 -0.20 -2.73 6.93
N ALA A 99 -0.21 -3.51 8.02
CA ALA A 99 -0.25 -4.96 7.97
C ALA A 99 -1.50 -5.47 7.24
N ILE A 100 -2.69 -5.00 7.63
CA ILE A 100 -3.96 -5.44 7.03
C ILE A 100 -4.02 -5.08 5.55
N VAL A 101 -3.69 -3.83 5.20
CA VAL A 101 -3.77 -3.36 3.81
C VAL A 101 -2.76 -4.11 2.93
N LEU A 102 -1.51 -4.32 3.37
CA LEU A 102 -0.54 -5.10 2.59
C LEU A 102 -1.02 -6.54 2.35
N HIS A 103 -1.52 -7.22 3.38
CA HIS A 103 -1.99 -8.60 3.28
C HIS A 103 -3.25 -8.74 2.44
N ALA A 104 -4.14 -7.75 2.45
CA ALA A 104 -5.34 -7.76 1.62
C ALA A 104 -5.02 -7.84 0.11
N GLY A 105 -3.86 -7.31 -0.31
CA GLY A 105 -3.39 -7.47 -1.69
C GLY A 105 -3.12 -8.93 -2.07
N PHE A 106 -2.64 -9.75 -1.13
CA PHE A 106 -2.37 -11.17 -1.36
C PHE A 106 -3.64 -11.99 -1.54
N LEU A 107 -4.77 -11.57 -0.96
CA LEU A 107 -6.06 -12.22 -1.16
C LEU A 107 -6.49 -12.27 -2.63
N ALA A 108 -5.96 -11.38 -3.48
CA ALA A 108 -6.20 -11.43 -4.91
C ALA A 108 -5.69 -12.73 -5.57
N PHE A 109 -4.66 -13.36 -4.98
CA PHE A 109 -4.03 -14.59 -5.46
C PHE A 109 -4.60 -15.87 -4.82
N TRP A 110 -5.50 -15.76 -3.85
CA TRP A 110 -6.01 -16.90 -3.07
C TRP A 110 -6.94 -17.84 -3.87
N LYS A 111 -7.70 -17.32 -4.84
CA LYS A 111 -8.48 -18.14 -5.78
C LYS A 111 -7.83 -18.10 -7.16
N LYS A 112 -7.17 -19.19 -7.53
CA LYS A 112 -6.94 -19.58 -8.93
C LYS A 112 -8.14 -20.37 -9.42
#